data_AF-A0A933SAB3-F1
#
_entry.id   AF-A0A933SAB3-F1
#
_cell.length_a   1.000
_cell.length_b   1.000
_cell.length_c   1.000
_cell.angle_alpha   90.00
_cell.angle_beta   90.00
_cell.angle_gamma   90.00
#
_symmetry.space_group_name_H-M   'P 1'
#
loop_
_entity.id
_entity.type
_entity.pdbx_description
1 polymer ?
#
loop_
_entity_poly.entity_id
_entity_poly.type
_entity_poly.pdbx_seq_one_letter_code
_entity_poly.pdbx_strand_id
1 'polypeptide(L)'
;MFHSPKPHLARLFTVAVLALATVVAVPASAKEWVPGKYLDQAMSRVMESVRKVTDKTQYGLDDQSSCFIGAYLEEGKQVGAATIPLTGGTEYAFIGGGDDDVQDMDLYLLDADGDVVAKDDAKDSNPVVVFTPKEDGKYKVVMKLVDGKARGSFVAYALLRKGGYDVPAKNLKAAWERLLGMCEKINDKLGWAAFHDGDNELCVIGSIMKEGETLTQGGIDLEDRPYAFVGAADGQANDIDITVTDGDNEVLAKDTENDAIPLVLYTKGGTVKLKLSDVKSNGATLCMAAVVKLKSK
;
A
#
# COMPACT_ATOMS: atom_id res chain seq x y z
N MET A 1 52.50 -9.44 22.02
CA MET A 1 51.54 -8.36 21.73
C MET A 1 50.21 -8.99 21.38
N PHE A 2 49.30 -9.11 22.35
CA PHE A 2 47.93 -9.57 22.13
C PHE A 2 47.05 -8.32 21.96
N HIS A 3 46.44 -8.14 20.79
CA HIS A 3 45.43 -7.11 20.56
C HIS A 3 44.05 -7.68 20.88
N SER A 4 43.43 -7.20 21.95
CA SER A 4 42.00 -7.39 22.22
C SER A 4 41.17 -6.49 21.29
N PRO A 5 40.10 -6.98 20.65
CA PRO A 5 39.14 -6.13 19.97
C PRO A 5 38.24 -5.43 21.02
N LYS A 6 38.04 -4.12 20.84
CA LYS A 6 37.13 -3.30 21.66
C LYS A 6 35.67 -3.70 21.40
N PRO A 7 34.79 -3.71 22.41
CA PRO A 7 33.37 -3.99 22.19
C PRO A 7 32.71 -2.77 21.51
N HIS A 8 31.95 -3.04 20.45
CA HIS A 8 31.04 -2.06 19.85
C HIS A 8 29.90 -1.78 20.84
N LEU A 9 29.82 -0.54 21.31
CA LEU A 9 28.65 -0.01 22.02
C LEU A 9 27.45 -0.01 21.07
N ALA A 10 26.50 -0.92 21.31
CA ALA A 10 25.18 -0.84 20.72
C ALA A 10 24.53 0.49 21.12
N ARG A 11 24.35 1.39 20.14
CA ARG A 11 23.58 2.62 20.35
C ARG A 11 22.12 2.23 20.50
N LEU A 12 21.57 2.40 21.71
CA LEU A 12 20.13 2.36 21.91
C LEU A 12 19.49 3.47 21.06
N PHE A 13 18.71 3.09 20.06
CA PHE A 13 17.77 4.00 19.39
C PHE A 13 16.57 4.19 20.31
N THR A 14 16.39 5.41 20.80
CA THR A 14 15.21 5.79 21.57
C THR A 14 14.02 5.88 20.60
N VAL A 15 13.15 4.87 20.64
CA VAL A 15 11.81 4.94 20.02
C VAL A 15 10.99 5.91 20.85
N ALA A 16 10.62 7.06 20.29
CA ALA A 16 9.65 7.94 20.90
C ALA A 16 8.26 7.36 20.68
N VAL A 17 7.77 6.58 21.64
CA VAL A 17 6.39 6.10 21.68
C VAL A 17 5.48 7.32 21.85
N LEU A 18 4.73 7.66 20.81
CA LEU A 18 3.68 8.67 20.91
C LEU A 18 2.44 7.99 21.50
N ALA A 19 2.34 7.99 22.83
CA ALA A 19 1.14 7.49 23.51
C ALA A 19 -0.08 8.34 23.10
N LEU A 20 -0.91 7.82 22.20
CA LEU A 20 -2.17 8.43 21.77
C LEU A 20 -3.25 8.20 22.83
N ALA A 21 -3.09 8.80 24.01
CA ALA A 21 -4.13 8.79 25.04
C ALA A 21 -5.39 9.52 24.55
N THR A 22 -6.56 8.89 24.73
CA THR A 22 -7.86 9.41 24.35
C THR A 22 -8.26 10.60 25.22
N VAL A 23 -8.23 11.80 24.65
CA VAL A 23 -8.99 12.95 25.16
C VAL A 23 -10.08 13.24 24.15
N VAL A 24 -11.34 13.00 24.53
CA VAL A 24 -12.51 13.38 23.73
C VAL A 24 -12.70 14.88 23.85
N ALA A 25 -11.99 15.63 23.01
CA ALA A 25 -12.39 16.98 22.63
C ALA A 25 -12.97 16.85 21.22
N VAL A 26 -14.27 17.12 21.04
CA VAL A 26 -14.88 17.20 19.71
C VAL A 26 -14.28 18.43 19.02
N PRO A 27 -13.43 18.28 17.99
CA PRO A 27 -12.88 19.44 17.32
C PRO A 27 -14.00 20.12 16.53
N ALA A 28 -13.95 21.45 16.48
CA ALA A 28 -14.64 22.23 15.49
C ALA A 28 -14.35 21.64 14.10
N SER A 29 -15.41 21.32 13.32
CA SER A 29 -15.39 20.80 11.94
C SER A 29 -13.98 20.61 11.38
N ALA A 30 -13.40 19.42 11.58
CA ALA A 30 -12.11 19.09 10.99
C ALA A 30 -12.17 19.41 9.49
N LYS A 31 -11.21 20.19 9.01
CA LYS A 31 -11.12 20.52 7.59
C LYS A 31 -10.80 19.21 6.87
N GLU A 32 -11.65 18.82 5.90
CA GLU A 32 -11.48 17.60 5.10
C GLU A 32 -10.02 17.44 4.67
N TRP A 33 -9.41 16.30 5.02
CA TRP A 33 -8.05 16.00 4.62
C TRP A 33 -8.02 15.63 3.13
N VAL A 34 -7.75 16.64 2.30
CA VAL A 34 -7.88 16.57 0.83
C VAL A 34 -7.12 15.39 0.19
N PRO A 35 -5.85 15.08 0.55
CA PRO A 35 -5.18 13.87 0.03
C PRO A 35 -5.93 12.58 0.38
N GLY A 36 -6.47 12.49 1.61
CA GLY A 36 -7.30 11.37 2.07
C GLY A 36 -8.53 11.15 1.20
N LYS A 37 -9.25 12.24 0.92
CA LYS A 37 -10.46 12.22 0.08
C LYS A 37 -10.20 11.65 -1.32
N TYR A 38 -9.19 12.15 -2.02
CA TYR A 38 -8.95 11.73 -3.40
C TYR A 38 -8.44 10.29 -3.48
N LEU A 39 -7.57 9.86 -2.57
CA LEU A 39 -7.17 8.46 -2.51
C LEU A 39 -8.35 7.54 -2.15
N ASP A 40 -9.26 7.97 -1.28
CA ASP A 40 -10.49 7.24 -0.96
C ASP A 40 -11.37 7.02 -2.18
N GLN A 41 -11.51 8.03 -3.06
CA GLN A 41 -12.25 7.89 -4.31
C GLN A 41 -11.64 6.82 -5.23
N ALA A 42 -10.33 6.86 -5.44
CA ALA A 42 -9.63 5.88 -6.28
C ALA A 42 -9.76 4.46 -5.71
N MET A 43 -9.49 4.29 -4.41
CA MET A 43 -9.50 2.97 -3.78
C MET A 43 -10.91 2.40 -3.65
N SER A 44 -11.90 3.22 -3.29
CA SER A 44 -13.31 2.79 -3.20
C SER A 44 -13.83 2.34 -4.57
N ARG A 45 -13.50 3.05 -5.65
CA ARG A 45 -13.86 2.67 -7.02
C ARG A 45 -13.27 1.32 -7.42
N VAL A 46 -12.01 1.07 -7.06
CA VAL A 46 -11.37 -0.24 -7.27
C VAL A 46 -12.06 -1.31 -6.42
N MET A 47 -12.23 -1.10 -5.12
CA MET A 47 -12.87 -2.07 -4.21
C MET A 47 -14.30 -2.42 -4.62
N GLU A 48 -15.10 -1.45 -5.09
CA GLU A 48 -16.42 -1.70 -5.66
C GLU A 48 -16.36 -2.57 -6.91
N SER A 49 -15.37 -2.33 -7.78
CA SER A 49 -15.17 -3.12 -9.00
C SER A 49 -14.73 -4.54 -8.68
N VAL A 50 -13.86 -4.72 -7.68
CA VAL A 50 -13.53 -6.03 -7.11
C VAL A 50 -14.82 -6.75 -6.70
N ARG A 51 -15.68 -6.13 -5.89
CA ARG A 51 -16.95 -6.74 -5.46
C ARG A 51 -17.87 -7.12 -6.62
N LYS A 52 -18.05 -6.22 -7.59
CA LYS A 52 -18.86 -6.49 -8.79
C LYS A 52 -18.37 -7.72 -9.56
N VAL A 53 -17.06 -7.93 -9.60
CA VAL A 53 -16.43 -9.09 -10.26
C VAL A 53 -16.55 -10.35 -9.39
N THR A 54 -16.14 -10.30 -8.12
CA THR A 54 -16.15 -11.47 -7.23
C THR A 54 -17.56 -12.02 -7.01
N ASP A 55 -18.59 -11.16 -6.93
CA ASP A 55 -19.97 -11.57 -6.69
C ASP A 55 -20.60 -12.35 -7.88
N LYS A 56 -20.02 -12.22 -9.08
CA LYS A 56 -20.60 -12.74 -10.33
C LYS A 56 -19.73 -13.78 -11.01
N THR A 57 -18.52 -13.99 -10.52
CA THR A 57 -17.50 -14.80 -11.20
C THR A 57 -16.76 -15.68 -10.20
N GLN A 58 -15.77 -16.44 -10.68
CA GLN A 58 -14.89 -17.24 -9.84
C GLN A 58 -13.60 -16.50 -9.43
N TYR A 59 -13.51 -15.20 -9.73
CA TYR A 59 -12.36 -14.41 -9.31
C TYR A 59 -12.45 -14.10 -7.83
N GLY A 60 -11.29 -14.04 -7.18
CA GLY A 60 -11.08 -13.44 -5.88
C GLY A 60 -9.77 -12.65 -5.91
N LEU A 61 -9.49 -11.91 -4.84
CA LEU A 61 -8.21 -11.21 -4.71
C LEU A 61 -7.06 -12.22 -4.70
N ASP A 62 -5.95 -11.86 -5.32
CA ASP A 62 -4.75 -12.67 -5.21
C ASP A 62 -4.23 -12.68 -3.76
N ASP A 63 -3.94 -13.87 -3.26
CA ASP A 63 -3.44 -14.12 -1.91
C ASP A 63 -2.00 -14.67 -1.92
N GLN A 64 -1.31 -14.53 -3.06
CA GLN A 64 0.09 -14.95 -3.23
C GLN A 64 1.04 -13.74 -3.37
N SER A 65 0.50 -12.56 -3.59
CA SER A 65 1.22 -11.31 -3.79
C SER A 65 0.36 -10.11 -3.34
N SER A 66 0.90 -8.90 -3.51
CA SER A 66 0.14 -7.68 -3.23
C SER A 66 -1.08 -7.57 -4.15
N CYS A 67 -2.25 -7.42 -3.53
CA CYS A 67 -3.55 -7.42 -4.18
C CYS A 67 -4.20 -6.03 -4.30
N PHE A 68 -3.68 -5.02 -3.59
CA PHE A 68 -4.04 -3.62 -3.76
C PHE A 68 -2.80 -2.76 -3.83
N ILE A 69 -2.77 -1.82 -4.76
CA ILE A 69 -1.69 -0.84 -4.92
C ILE A 69 -2.32 0.53 -5.18
N GLY A 70 -1.77 1.56 -4.53
CA GLY A 70 -2.15 2.95 -4.76
C GLY A 70 -0.92 3.84 -4.90
N ALA A 71 -1.03 4.87 -5.75
CA ALA A 71 -0.01 5.87 -5.97
C ALA A 71 -0.62 7.23 -6.31
N TYR A 72 0.15 8.29 -6.12
CA TYR A 72 -0.13 9.60 -6.70
C TYR A 72 0.72 9.79 -7.96
N LEU A 73 0.10 10.21 -9.07
CA LEU A 73 0.78 10.45 -10.33
C LEU A 73 0.47 11.84 -10.84
N GLU A 74 1.48 12.54 -11.36
CA GLU A 74 1.25 13.70 -12.23
C GLU A 74 0.80 13.24 -13.62
N GLU A 75 0.07 14.10 -14.34
CA GLU A 75 -0.33 13.82 -15.72
C GLU A 75 0.87 13.48 -16.61
N GLY A 76 0.74 12.44 -17.42
CA GLY A 76 1.79 11.91 -18.28
C GLY A 76 2.85 11.06 -17.55
N LYS A 77 2.76 10.90 -16.23
CA LYS A 77 3.66 10.05 -15.44
C LYS A 77 3.11 8.64 -15.27
N GLN A 78 4.02 7.74 -14.90
CA GLN A 78 3.72 6.34 -14.63
C GLN A 78 4.48 5.84 -13.41
N VAL A 79 3.95 4.79 -12.80
CA VAL A 79 4.61 4.05 -11.73
C VAL A 79 4.51 2.55 -12.00
N GLY A 80 5.63 1.86 -11.82
CA GLY A 80 5.67 0.39 -11.85
C GLY A 80 5.67 -0.18 -10.45
N ALA A 81 4.74 -1.08 -10.16
CA ALA A 81 4.69 -1.80 -8.89
C ALA A 81 5.88 -2.77 -8.74
N ALA A 82 5.99 -3.39 -7.55
CA ALA A 82 6.91 -4.50 -7.35
C ALA A 82 6.62 -5.65 -8.32
N THR A 83 7.66 -6.43 -8.64
CA THR A 83 7.51 -7.62 -9.47
C THR A 83 6.68 -8.67 -8.73
N ILE A 84 5.62 -9.16 -9.37
CA ILE A 84 4.72 -10.18 -8.84
C ILE A 84 4.96 -11.53 -9.55
N PRO A 85 4.92 -12.66 -8.83
CA PRO A 85 4.88 -13.97 -9.46
C PRO A 85 3.48 -14.27 -9.97
N LEU A 86 3.36 -14.72 -11.22
CA LEU A 86 2.12 -15.27 -11.76
C LEU A 86 2.33 -16.75 -12.14
N THR A 87 1.33 -17.58 -11.86
CA THR A 87 1.36 -19.02 -12.14
C THR A 87 0.80 -19.33 -13.53
N GLY A 88 1.52 -20.13 -14.31
CA GLY A 88 1.11 -20.59 -15.63
C GLY A 88 -0.27 -21.25 -15.63
N GLY A 89 -1.10 -20.91 -16.61
CA GLY A 89 -2.46 -21.43 -16.76
C GLY A 89 -3.50 -20.86 -15.79
N THR A 90 -3.10 -20.01 -14.84
CA THR A 90 -4.04 -19.28 -13.96
C THR A 90 -4.44 -17.97 -14.63
N GLU A 91 -5.74 -17.69 -14.73
CA GLU A 91 -6.21 -16.42 -15.27
C GLU A 91 -6.25 -15.34 -14.19
N TYR A 92 -5.61 -14.22 -14.47
CA TYR A 92 -5.53 -13.03 -13.60
C TYR A 92 -6.32 -11.87 -14.21
N ALA A 93 -6.82 -11.01 -13.34
CA ALA A 93 -7.45 -9.75 -13.71
C ALA A 93 -6.86 -8.60 -12.87
N PHE A 94 -6.45 -7.53 -13.53
CA PHE A 94 -5.95 -6.30 -12.93
C PHE A 94 -7.00 -5.22 -13.17
N ILE A 95 -7.57 -4.68 -12.10
CA ILE A 95 -8.68 -3.73 -12.17
C ILE A 95 -8.21 -2.39 -11.62
N GLY A 96 -8.12 -1.40 -12.50
CA GLY A 96 -7.69 -0.05 -12.17
C GLY A 96 -8.83 0.91 -11.82
N GLY A 97 -8.45 2.01 -11.17
CA GLY A 97 -9.37 3.09 -10.84
C GLY A 97 -8.61 4.35 -10.42
N GLY A 98 -8.96 5.46 -11.05
CA GLY A 98 -8.53 6.80 -10.61
C GLY A 98 -9.51 7.47 -9.65
N ASP A 99 -9.04 8.55 -9.02
CA ASP A 99 -9.92 9.51 -8.33
C ASP A 99 -10.85 10.26 -9.31
N ASP A 100 -11.74 11.12 -8.80
CA ASP A 100 -12.73 11.80 -9.65
C ASP A 100 -12.15 12.84 -10.61
N ASP A 101 -10.86 13.17 -10.48
CA ASP A 101 -10.15 14.05 -11.40
C ASP A 101 -9.50 13.29 -12.57
N VAL A 102 -9.37 11.96 -12.49
CA VAL A 102 -8.85 11.14 -13.59
C VAL A 102 -9.86 11.04 -14.74
N GLN A 103 -9.38 11.30 -15.96
CA GLN A 103 -10.15 11.08 -17.19
C GLN A 103 -9.65 9.88 -17.99
N ASP A 104 -8.35 9.62 -17.92
CA ASP A 104 -7.68 8.59 -18.70
C ASP A 104 -6.50 8.01 -17.88
N MET A 105 -6.58 6.72 -17.57
CA MET A 105 -5.55 5.96 -16.87
C MET A 105 -5.34 4.63 -17.61
N ASP A 106 -4.09 4.32 -17.91
CA ASP A 106 -3.72 3.06 -18.53
C ASP A 106 -3.21 2.05 -17.49
N LEU A 107 -3.39 0.77 -17.79
CA LEU A 107 -2.69 -0.34 -17.14
C LEU A 107 -1.88 -1.14 -18.14
N TYR A 108 -0.63 -1.42 -17.81
CA TYR A 108 0.24 -2.30 -18.58
C TYR A 108 0.76 -3.43 -17.71
N LEU A 109 0.79 -4.64 -18.25
CA LEU A 109 1.46 -5.79 -17.68
C LEU A 109 2.71 -6.09 -18.51
N LEU A 110 3.86 -6.00 -17.87
CA LEU A 110 5.16 -6.29 -18.46
C LEU A 110 5.66 -7.64 -17.96
N ASP A 111 6.33 -8.41 -18.81
CA ASP A 111 7.06 -9.60 -18.41
C ASP A 111 8.45 -9.28 -17.81
N ALA A 112 9.26 -10.32 -17.61
CA ALA A 112 10.59 -10.20 -17.03
C ALA A 112 11.61 -9.49 -17.93
N ASP A 113 11.39 -9.50 -19.25
CA ASP A 113 12.24 -8.83 -20.24
C ASP A 113 11.82 -7.35 -20.43
N GLY A 114 10.68 -6.96 -19.85
CA GLY A 114 10.14 -5.61 -19.92
C GLY A 114 9.17 -5.41 -21.10
N ASP A 115 8.81 -6.48 -21.78
CA ASP A 115 7.87 -6.44 -22.90
C ASP A 115 6.43 -6.38 -22.38
N VAL A 116 5.60 -5.54 -23.00
CA VAL A 116 4.17 -5.44 -22.67
C VAL A 116 3.45 -6.67 -23.21
N VAL A 117 2.99 -7.54 -22.30
CA VAL A 117 2.28 -8.79 -22.64
C VAL A 117 0.75 -8.64 -22.60
N ALA A 118 0.26 -7.65 -21.87
CA ALA A 118 -1.16 -7.26 -21.85
C ALA A 118 -1.28 -5.79 -21.42
N LYS A 119 -2.33 -5.11 -21.87
CA LYS A 119 -2.60 -3.71 -21.50
C LYS A 119 -4.07 -3.35 -21.69
N ASP A 120 -4.46 -2.28 -21.02
CA ASP A 120 -5.65 -1.50 -21.32
C ASP A 120 -5.21 -0.03 -21.42
N ASP A 121 -5.35 0.53 -22.62
CA ASP A 121 -5.03 1.90 -23.00
C ASP A 121 -6.24 2.59 -23.65
N ALA A 122 -7.44 2.13 -23.31
CA ALA A 122 -8.68 2.81 -23.67
C ALA A 122 -8.81 4.12 -22.86
N LYS A 123 -9.41 5.15 -23.48
CA LYS A 123 -9.64 6.44 -22.83
C LYS A 123 -10.75 6.36 -21.77
N ASP A 124 -10.40 5.87 -20.59
CA ASP A 124 -11.25 5.80 -19.41
C ASP A 124 -10.46 5.81 -18.09
N SER A 125 -11.17 5.97 -16.97
CA SER A 125 -10.60 6.03 -15.63
C SER A 125 -10.56 4.66 -14.90
N ASN A 126 -10.89 3.58 -15.59
CA ASN A 126 -11.19 2.27 -15.04
C ASN A 126 -10.64 1.11 -15.91
N PRO A 127 -9.33 1.11 -16.21
CA PRO A 127 -8.72 0.10 -17.08
C PRO A 127 -8.84 -1.31 -16.46
N VAL A 128 -9.03 -2.31 -17.31
CA VAL A 128 -9.08 -3.72 -16.92
C VAL A 128 -8.18 -4.56 -17.84
N VAL A 129 -7.16 -5.18 -17.25
CA VAL A 129 -6.29 -6.13 -17.95
C VAL A 129 -6.62 -7.55 -17.49
N VAL A 130 -6.90 -8.45 -18.43
CA VAL A 130 -7.05 -9.89 -18.16
C VAL A 130 -5.93 -10.65 -18.85
N PHE A 131 -5.27 -11.55 -18.13
CA PHE A 131 -4.10 -12.25 -18.64
C PHE A 131 -3.98 -13.67 -18.06
N THR A 132 -3.65 -14.64 -18.92
CA THR A 132 -3.30 -16.00 -18.51
C THR A 132 -1.87 -16.29 -18.98
N PRO A 133 -0.86 -16.25 -18.10
CA PRO A 133 0.50 -16.64 -18.46
C PRO A 133 0.54 -18.11 -18.90
N LYS A 134 1.40 -18.43 -19.87
CA LYS A 134 1.58 -19.82 -20.34
C LYS A 134 2.40 -20.66 -19.35
N GLU A 135 3.35 -20.01 -18.69
CA GLU A 135 4.29 -20.61 -17.75
C GLU A 135 4.43 -19.70 -16.53
N ASP A 136 4.93 -20.25 -15.42
CA ASP A 136 5.24 -19.48 -14.23
C ASP A 136 6.25 -18.38 -14.57
N GLY A 137 6.01 -17.16 -14.08
CA GLY A 137 6.85 -16.03 -14.44
C GLY A 137 6.73 -14.86 -13.49
N LYS A 138 7.64 -13.92 -13.68
CA LYS A 138 7.70 -12.66 -12.96
C LYS A 138 7.19 -11.54 -13.87
N TYR A 139 6.27 -10.74 -13.35
CA TYR A 139 5.62 -9.69 -14.11
C TYR A 139 5.62 -8.38 -13.32
N LYS A 140 5.49 -7.27 -14.04
CA LYS A 140 5.39 -5.93 -13.47
C LYS A 140 4.14 -5.24 -13.97
N VAL A 141 3.33 -4.72 -13.06
CA VAL A 141 2.18 -3.88 -13.39
C VAL A 141 2.64 -2.43 -13.42
N VAL A 142 2.27 -1.69 -14.47
CA VAL A 142 2.52 -0.26 -14.61
C VAL A 142 1.20 0.47 -14.70
N MET A 143 1.00 1.43 -13.81
CA MET A 143 -0.09 2.42 -13.88
C MET A 143 0.43 3.68 -14.54
N LYS A 144 -0.34 4.27 -15.45
CA LYS A 144 -0.01 5.56 -16.05
C LYS A 144 -1.22 6.49 -16.00
N LEU A 145 -1.01 7.71 -15.54
CA LEU A 145 -2.02 8.76 -15.64
C LEU A 145 -1.83 9.47 -16.99
N VAL A 146 -2.78 9.32 -17.90
CA VAL A 146 -2.70 9.89 -19.25
C VAL A 146 -3.31 11.30 -19.29
N ASP A 147 -4.48 11.48 -18.70
CA ASP A 147 -5.27 12.72 -18.75
C ASP A 147 -6.08 12.91 -17.46
N GLY A 148 -6.15 14.14 -16.97
CA GLY A 148 -6.84 14.48 -15.73
C GLY A 148 -7.31 15.93 -15.68
N LYS A 149 -8.21 16.23 -14.74
CA LYS A 149 -8.69 17.61 -14.49
C LYS A 149 -7.71 18.42 -13.64
N ALA A 150 -6.81 17.72 -12.94
CA ALA A 150 -5.80 18.28 -12.06
C ALA A 150 -4.40 17.91 -12.56
N ARG A 151 -3.37 18.60 -12.05
CA ARG A 151 -1.97 18.34 -12.39
C ARG A 151 -1.51 16.91 -12.05
N GLY A 152 -2.17 16.30 -11.07
CA GLY A 152 -1.95 14.92 -10.70
C GLY A 152 -3.07 14.40 -9.81
N SER A 153 -3.23 13.09 -9.80
CA SER A 153 -4.34 12.36 -9.20
C SER A 153 -3.85 11.08 -8.54
N PHE A 154 -4.66 10.55 -7.63
CA PHE A 154 -4.49 9.21 -7.13
C PHE A 154 -5.01 8.18 -8.13
N VAL A 155 -4.21 7.13 -8.32
CA VAL A 155 -4.55 5.95 -9.11
C VAL A 155 -4.32 4.70 -8.26
N ALA A 156 -5.13 3.68 -8.50
CA ALA A 156 -5.03 2.42 -7.82
C ALA A 156 -5.32 1.25 -8.75
N TYR A 157 -4.86 0.06 -8.38
CA TYR A 157 -5.35 -1.18 -8.96
C TYR A 157 -5.52 -2.27 -7.91
N ALA A 158 -6.37 -3.25 -8.23
CA ALA A 158 -6.44 -4.52 -7.53
C ALA A 158 -6.03 -5.68 -8.44
N LEU A 159 -5.36 -6.68 -7.86
CA LEU A 159 -5.00 -7.94 -8.53
C LEU A 159 -5.92 -9.06 -8.05
N LEU A 160 -6.61 -9.69 -9.01
CA LEU A 160 -7.47 -10.83 -8.80
C LEU A 160 -6.95 -12.02 -9.61
N ARG A 161 -7.32 -13.23 -9.17
CA ARG A 161 -7.14 -14.45 -9.95
C ARG A 161 -8.37 -15.35 -9.85
N LYS A 162 -8.57 -16.21 -10.86
CA LYS A 162 -9.55 -17.30 -10.75
C LYS A 162 -9.20 -18.19 -9.56
N GLY A 163 -10.19 -18.46 -8.71
CA GLY A 163 -10.00 -19.18 -7.45
C GLY A 163 -9.18 -18.41 -6.40
N GLY A 164 -9.09 -17.08 -6.53
CA GLY A 164 -8.51 -16.20 -5.52
C GLY A 164 -9.38 -16.10 -4.26
N TYR A 165 -8.91 -15.36 -3.28
CA TYR A 165 -9.58 -15.21 -2.00
C TYR A 165 -10.74 -14.21 -2.08
N ASP A 166 -11.94 -14.65 -1.71
CA ASP A 166 -13.11 -13.77 -1.62
C ASP A 166 -13.16 -13.08 -0.25
N VAL A 167 -12.58 -11.88 -0.17
CA VAL A 167 -12.66 -11.05 1.05
C VAL A 167 -14.09 -10.52 1.22
N PRO A 168 -14.78 -10.79 2.35
CA PRO A 168 -16.11 -10.23 2.59
C PRO A 168 -16.13 -8.70 2.49
N ALA A 169 -17.19 -8.11 1.93
CA ALA A 169 -17.30 -6.66 1.73
C ALA A 169 -17.07 -5.84 3.03
N LYS A 170 -17.55 -6.36 4.18
CA LYS A 170 -17.31 -5.75 5.50
C LYS A 170 -15.83 -5.70 5.88
N ASN A 171 -15.03 -6.69 5.45
CA ASN A 171 -13.61 -6.78 5.76
C ASN A 171 -12.80 -5.83 4.88
N LEU A 172 -13.12 -5.75 3.57
CA LEU A 172 -12.55 -4.73 2.66
C LEU A 172 -12.71 -3.33 3.22
N LYS A 173 -13.96 -2.97 3.56
CA LYS A 173 -14.30 -1.68 4.15
C LYS A 173 -13.56 -1.44 5.47
N ALA A 174 -13.53 -2.43 6.36
CA ALA A 174 -12.90 -2.30 7.67
C ALA A 174 -11.38 -2.06 7.57
N ALA A 175 -10.66 -2.79 6.71
CA ALA A 175 -9.23 -2.57 6.52
C ALA A 175 -8.95 -1.16 5.98
N TRP A 176 -9.69 -0.75 4.95
CA TRP A 176 -9.51 0.56 4.32
C TRP A 176 -9.82 1.73 5.26
N GLU A 177 -10.98 1.71 5.91
CA GLU A 177 -11.40 2.79 6.81
C GLU A 177 -10.47 2.93 8.02
N ARG A 178 -9.90 1.83 8.52
CA ARG A 178 -8.90 1.87 9.59
C ARG A 178 -7.60 2.54 9.13
N LEU A 179 -7.11 2.16 7.95
CA LEU A 179 -5.90 2.74 7.38
C LEU A 179 -6.08 4.25 7.16
N LEU A 180 -7.13 4.62 6.43
CA LEU A 180 -7.42 6.00 6.07
C LEU A 180 -7.69 6.85 7.31
N GLY A 181 -8.49 6.34 8.26
CA GLY A 181 -8.80 7.03 9.51
C GLY A 181 -7.59 7.24 10.41
N MET A 182 -6.59 6.35 10.39
CA MET A 182 -5.32 6.59 11.10
C MET A 182 -4.50 7.68 10.42
N CYS A 183 -4.42 7.68 9.09
CA CYS A 183 -3.73 8.72 8.33
C CYS A 183 -4.38 10.11 8.53
N GLU A 184 -5.71 10.18 8.59
CA GLU A 184 -6.45 11.41 8.92
C GLU A 184 -6.14 11.89 10.34
N LYS A 185 -6.14 10.99 11.33
CA LYS A 185 -5.73 11.34 12.72
C LYS A 185 -4.31 11.90 12.78
N ILE A 186 -3.39 11.39 11.96
CA ILE A 186 -2.02 11.91 11.87
C ILE A 186 -2.05 13.34 11.31
N ASN A 187 -2.78 13.59 10.23
CA ASN A 187 -2.97 14.94 9.68
C ASN A 187 -3.53 15.90 10.73
N ASP A 188 -4.60 15.52 11.43
CA ASP A 188 -5.27 16.37 12.42
C ASP A 188 -4.34 16.74 13.58
N LYS A 189 -3.51 15.79 14.02
CA LYS A 189 -2.57 15.99 15.12
C LYS A 189 -1.35 16.82 14.73
N LEU A 190 -0.85 16.66 13.50
CA LEU A 190 0.39 17.28 13.05
C LEU A 190 0.16 18.54 12.19
N GLY A 191 -1.09 18.82 11.82
CA GLY A 191 -1.54 19.97 11.05
C GLY A 191 -1.26 19.88 9.54
N TRP A 192 -0.44 18.92 9.11
CA TRP A 192 -0.21 18.62 7.70
C TRP A 192 0.33 17.20 7.55
N ALA A 193 -0.33 16.42 6.70
CA ALA A 193 0.18 15.17 6.16
C ALA A 193 -0.21 15.06 4.68
N ALA A 194 0.57 14.31 3.91
CA ALA A 194 0.25 13.93 2.55
C ALA A 194 0.70 12.49 2.32
N PHE A 195 0.06 11.77 1.42
CA PHE A 195 0.60 10.48 1.00
C PHE A 195 1.95 10.65 0.29
N HIS A 196 2.76 9.61 0.32
CA HIS A 196 3.98 9.56 -0.47
C HIS A 196 3.65 9.67 -1.97
N ASP A 197 4.42 10.48 -2.69
CA ASP A 197 4.12 10.93 -4.06
C ASP A 197 5.42 11.12 -4.87
N GLY A 198 6.49 10.44 -4.46
CA GLY A 198 7.75 10.46 -5.19
C GLY A 198 7.59 9.93 -6.61
N ASP A 199 8.46 10.35 -7.52
CA ASP A 199 8.48 9.83 -8.88
C ASP A 199 8.64 8.30 -8.85
N ASN A 200 7.70 7.57 -9.47
CA ASN A 200 7.67 6.11 -9.49
C ASN A 200 7.58 5.46 -8.08
N GLU A 201 6.93 6.12 -7.12
CA GLU A 201 6.71 5.60 -5.78
C GLU A 201 5.26 5.18 -5.50
N LEU A 202 5.11 4.18 -4.63
CA LEU A 202 3.82 3.70 -4.15
C LEU A 202 3.48 4.36 -2.82
N CYS A 203 2.20 4.68 -2.62
CA CYS A 203 1.73 5.28 -1.37
C CYS A 203 0.89 4.33 -0.53
N VAL A 204 0.29 3.31 -1.14
CA VAL A 204 -0.47 2.25 -0.48
C VAL A 204 -0.15 0.89 -1.10
N ILE A 205 -0.06 -0.12 -0.24
CA ILE A 205 0.05 -1.52 -0.63
C ILE A 205 -0.88 -2.36 0.26
N GLY A 206 -1.48 -3.41 -0.30
CA GLY A 206 -2.30 -4.35 0.45
C GLY A 206 -2.13 -5.78 -0.02
N SER A 207 -2.29 -6.74 0.88
CA SER A 207 -2.20 -8.18 0.62
C SER A 207 -3.22 -8.92 1.48
N ILE A 208 -3.66 -10.06 0.98
CA ILE A 208 -4.25 -11.07 1.87
C ILE A 208 -3.10 -11.78 2.56
N MET A 209 -3.17 -11.90 3.89
CA MET A 209 -2.17 -12.59 4.69
C MET A 209 -2.87 -13.54 5.67
N LYS A 210 -2.19 -14.63 5.98
CA LYS A 210 -2.53 -15.54 7.08
C LYS A 210 -1.59 -15.28 8.24
N GLU A 211 -1.98 -15.73 9.43
CA GLU A 211 -1.12 -15.69 10.62
C GLU A 211 0.28 -16.26 10.31
N GLY A 212 1.30 -15.48 10.62
CA GLY A 212 2.71 -15.75 10.37
C GLY A 212 3.25 -15.26 9.02
N GLU A 213 2.40 -14.80 8.10
CA GLU A 213 2.85 -14.26 6.81
C GLU A 213 3.31 -12.80 6.92
N THR A 214 4.15 -12.39 5.97
CA THR A 214 4.71 -11.03 5.92
C THR A 214 4.78 -10.54 4.49
N LEU A 215 4.18 -9.38 4.26
CA LEU A 215 4.36 -8.59 3.06
C LEU A 215 5.62 -7.74 3.18
N THR A 216 6.45 -7.70 2.14
CA THR A 216 7.61 -6.80 2.07
C THR A 216 7.56 -5.94 0.81
N GLN A 217 7.54 -4.62 0.96
CA GLN A 217 7.71 -3.65 -0.11
C GLN A 217 9.08 -2.98 0.03
N GLY A 218 9.96 -3.18 -0.95
CA GLY A 218 11.27 -2.53 -0.97
C GLY A 218 11.34 -1.36 -1.94
N GLY A 219 12.45 -0.62 -1.87
CA GLY A 219 12.74 0.43 -2.85
C GLY A 219 11.90 1.69 -2.64
N ILE A 220 11.52 1.99 -1.40
CA ILE A 220 10.77 3.21 -1.07
C ILE A 220 11.78 4.31 -0.80
N ASP A 221 11.87 5.30 -1.69
CA ASP A 221 12.81 6.41 -1.59
C ASP A 221 12.25 7.56 -0.75
N LEU A 222 12.93 7.84 0.37
CA LEU A 222 12.52 8.87 1.31
C LEU A 222 13.37 10.13 1.16
N GLU A 223 12.70 11.28 1.14
CA GLU A 223 13.34 12.59 1.34
C GLU A 223 13.87 12.71 2.77
N ASP A 224 14.79 13.64 3.03
CA ASP A 224 15.23 13.95 4.39
C ASP A 224 14.16 14.74 5.17
N ARG A 225 13.08 14.04 5.54
CA ARG A 225 11.92 14.56 6.26
C ARG A 225 11.24 13.47 7.10
N PRO A 226 10.31 13.85 7.99
CA PRO A 226 9.52 12.87 8.73
C PRO A 226 8.46 12.19 7.86
N TYR A 227 8.35 10.88 8.02
CA TYR A 227 7.34 9.99 7.45
C TYR A 227 6.65 9.21 8.57
N ALA A 228 5.38 8.89 8.34
CA ALA A 228 4.68 7.83 9.05
C ALA A 228 4.46 6.63 8.13
N PHE A 229 4.77 5.44 8.63
CA PHE A 229 4.37 4.16 8.05
C PHE A 229 3.22 3.64 8.87
N VAL A 230 2.06 3.47 8.23
CA VAL A 230 0.81 3.08 8.89
C VAL A 230 0.40 1.73 8.36
N GLY A 231 0.18 0.76 9.23
CA GLY A 231 -0.46 -0.50 8.89
C GLY A 231 -1.92 -0.49 9.34
N ALA A 232 -2.76 -1.28 8.69
CA ALA A 232 -4.09 -1.62 9.18
C ALA A 232 -4.54 -2.96 8.61
N ALA A 233 -5.38 -3.67 9.35
CA ALA A 233 -6.00 -4.90 8.87
C ALA A 233 -7.51 -4.94 9.09
N ASP A 234 -8.17 -5.91 8.46
CA ASP A 234 -9.60 -6.14 8.61
C ASP A 234 -9.98 -6.69 10.00
N GLY A 235 -11.26 -7.02 10.20
CA GLY A 235 -11.76 -7.48 11.50
C GLY A 235 -11.29 -8.87 11.96
N GLN A 236 -10.52 -9.60 11.15
CA GLN A 236 -9.96 -10.90 11.48
C GLN A 236 -8.61 -10.81 12.19
N ALA A 237 -7.85 -9.75 11.93
CA ALA A 237 -6.55 -9.52 12.55
C ALA A 237 -6.70 -9.01 13.99
N ASN A 238 -5.85 -9.52 14.88
CA ASN A 238 -5.72 -9.06 16.26
C ASN A 238 -4.39 -8.33 16.47
N ASP A 239 -3.34 -8.74 15.76
CA ASP A 239 -1.97 -8.27 15.96
C ASP A 239 -1.25 -8.19 14.61
N ILE A 240 -0.88 -6.98 14.19
CA ILE A 240 -0.18 -6.68 12.96
C ILE A 240 1.07 -5.87 13.31
N ASP A 241 2.22 -6.33 12.88
CA ASP A 241 3.48 -5.61 13.07
C ASP A 241 3.86 -4.83 11.82
N ILE A 242 4.52 -3.69 12.02
CA ILE A 242 5.17 -2.95 10.94
C ILE A 242 6.66 -2.80 11.25
N THR A 243 7.52 -3.09 10.28
CA THR A 243 8.97 -2.92 10.41
C THR A 243 9.51 -2.19 9.20
N VAL A 244 10.25 -1.11 9.43
CA VAL A 244 11.01 -0.39 8.41
C VAL A 244 12.46 -0.84 8.50
N THR A 245 13.04 -1.30 7.39
CA THR A 245 14.44 -1.71 7.30
C THR A 245 15.18 -0.98 6.20
N ASP A 246 16.51 -1.00 6.20
CA ASP A 246 17.30 -0.57 5.04
C ASP A 246 17.43 -1.68 3.98
N GLY A 247 18.29 -1.44 2.99
CA GLY A 247 18.64 -2.40 1.93
C GLY A 247 19.25 -3.71 2.44
N ASP A 248 20.01 -3.65 3.53
CA ASP A 248 20.70 -4.79 4.16
C ASP A 248 19.80 -5.54 5.17
N ASN A 249 18.56 -5.07 5.34
CA ASN A 249 17.56 -5.55 6.30
C ASN A 249 17.86 -5.20 7.76
N GLU A 250 18.71 -4.21 8.02
CA GLU A 250 18.87 -3.65 9.37
C GLU A 250 17.59 -2.91 9.75
N VAL A 251 17.10 -3.17 10.96
CA VAL A 251 15.85 -2.58 11.45
C VAL A 251 16.09 -1.11 11.79
N LEU A 252 15.39 -0.23 11.10
CA LEU A 252 15.47 1.22 11.26
C LEU A 252 14.42 1.72 12.26
N ALA A 253 13.21 1.16 12.19
CA ALA A 253 12.12 1.41 13.12
C ALA A 253 11.07 0.29 13.03
N LYS A 254 10.29 0.09 14.09
CA LYS A 254 9.25 -0.94 14.13
C LYS A 254 8.17 -0.60 15.15
N ASP A 255 6.99 -1.14 14.91
CA ASP A 255 5.90 -1.28 15.87
C ASP A 255 5.56 -2.76 15.98
N THR A 256 5.53 -3.24 17.23
CA THR A 256 5.24 -4.63 17.58
C THR A 256 4.30 -4.67 18.80
N GLU A 257 3.53 -3.60 19.00
CA GLU A 257 2.46 -3.58 19.99
C GLU A 257 1.32 -4.49 19.52
N ASN A 258 0.61 -5.10 20.48
CA ASN A 258 -0.48 -6.04 20.17
C ASN A 258 -1.72 -5.26 19.73
N ASP A 259 -1.74 -4.87 18.46
CA ASP A 259 -2.82 -4.15 17.82
C ASP A 259 -2.88 -4.41 16.30
N ALA A 260 -3.99 -4.08 15.67
CA ALA A 260 -4.20 -4.30 14.24
C ALA A 260 -3.96 -3.06 13.37
N ILE A 261 -3.40 -1.98 13.93
CA ILE A 261 -3.19 -0.68 13.27
C ILE A 261 -1.82 -0.08 13.67
N PRO A 262 -0.70 -0.79 13.39
CA PRO A 262 0.63 -0.37 13.82
C PRO A 262 1.05 0.94 13.15
N LEU A 263 1.88 1.72 13.85
CA LEU A 263 2.36 3.03 13.40
C LEU A 263 3.84 3.23 13.72
N VAL A 264 4.62 3.51 12.69
CA VAL A 264 6.04 3.87 12.83
C VAL A 264 6.31 5.27 12.29
N LEU A 265 7.05 6.06 13.06
CA LEU A 265 7.63 7.33 12.59
C LEU A 265 9.10 7.13 12.20
N TYR A 266 9.48 7.65 11.05
CA TYR A 266 10.86 7.62 10.55
C TYR A 266 11.24 9.00 9.98
N THR A 267 12.45 9.48 10.23
CA THR A 267 12.80 10.90 9.96
C THR A 267 14.03 11.11 9.10
N LYS A 268 14.64 10.04 8.58
CA LYS A 268 15.82 10.15 7.75
C LYS A 268 15.42 9.90 6.30
N GLY A 269 16.15 10.49 5.37
CA GLY A 269 16.05 10.12 3.96
C GLY A 269 16.76 8.80 3.63
N GLY A 270 16.61 8.38 2.38
CA GLY A 270 17.23 7.17 1.82
C GLY A 270 16.21 6.10 1.42
N THR A 271 16.69 5.04 0.79
CA THR A 271 15.85 3.92 0.32
C THR A 271 15.62 2.92 1.44
N VAL A 272 14.35 2.61 1.72
CA VAL A 272 13.95 1.67 2.78
C VAL A 272 13.11 0.52 2.23
N LYS A 273 12.88 -0.47 3.09
CA LYS A 273 11.86 -1.51 2.91
C LYS A 273 10.84 -1.39 4.04
N LEU A 274 9.59 -1.55 3.69
CA LEU A 274 8.46 -1.72 4.58
C LEU A 274 8.11 -3.21 4.68
N LYS A 275 7.99 -3.73 5.89
CA LYS A 275 7.44 -5.05 6.20
C LYS A 275 6.17 -4.90 7.01
N LEU A 276 5.12 -5.61 6.61
CA LEU A 276 3.84 -5.70 7.30
C LEU A 276 3.58 -7.18 7.60
N SER A 277 3.44 -7.53 8.86
CA SER A 277 3.35 -8.94 9.30
C SER A 277 2.02 -9.19 10.00
N ASP A 278 1.33 -10.26 9.62
CA ASP A 278 0.16 -10.74 10.36
C ASP A 278 0.65 -11.65 11.49
N VAL A 279 0.77 -11.11 12.70
CA VAL A 279 1.29 -11.85 13.85
C VAL A 279 0.22 -12.75 14.45
N LYS A 280 -1.03 -12.29 14.44
CA LYS A 280 -2.16 -13.05 14.99
C LYS A 280 -3.48 -12.67 14.34
N SER A 281 -4.15 -13.66 13.76
CA SER A 281 -5.46 -13.49 13.12
C SER A 281 -6.35 -14.72 13.30
N ASN A 282 -7.66 -14.52 13.17
CA ASN A 282 -8.65 -15.61 13.24
C ASN A 282 -8.90 -16.27 11.87
N GLY A 283 -8.04 -16.00 10.90
CA GLY A 283 -8.18 -16.43 9.51
C GLY A 283 -7.44 -15.49 8.57
N ALA A 284 -7.48 -15.80 7.27
CA ALA A 284 -6.93 -14.90 6.26
C ALA A 284 -7.55 -13.49 6.38
N THR A 285 -6.69 -12.48 6.39
CA THR A 285 -7.02 -11.08 6.64
C THR A 285 -6.50 -10.23 5.50
N LEU A 286 -7.27 -9.21 5.10
CA LEU A 286 -6.74 -8.13 4.29
C LEU A 286 -5.92 -7.20 5.19
N CYS A 287 -4.63 -7.08 4.89
CA CYS A 287 -3.73 -6.14 5.54
C CYS A 287 -3.24 -5.12 4.52
N MET A 288 -3.21 -3.86 4.92
CA MET A 288 -2.81 -2.73 4.09
C MET A 288 -1.82 -1.86 4.83
N ALA A 289 -0.95 -1.18 4.09
CA ALA A 289 -0.07 -0.18 4.63
C ALA A 289 -0.01 1.07 3.76
N ALA A 290 0.22 2.22 4.39
CA ALA A 290 0.40 3.50 3.75
C ALA A 290 1.71 4.16 4.17
N VAL A 291 2.33 4.90 3.24
CA VAL A 291 3.47 5.77 3.51
C VAL A 291 2.99 7.22 3.45
N VAL A 292 3.17 7.95 4.54
CA VAL A 292 2.63 9.29 4.74
C VAL A 292 3.75 10.27 5.02
N LYS A 293 3.95 11.26 4.14
CA LYS A 293 4.82 12.42 4.35
C LYS A 293 4.24 13.31 5.42
N LEU A 294 5.08 13.73 6.35
CA LEU A 294 4.72 14.67 7.41
C LEU A 294 5.45 15.99 7.22
N LYS A 295 4.98 17.02 7.93
CA LYS A 295 5.57 18.35 7.85
C LYS A 295 7.01 18.32 8.38
N SER A 296 7.96 18.81 7.59
CA SER A 296 9.30 19.13 8.10
C SER A 296 9.20 20.26 9.13
N LYS A 297 10.02 20.20 10.19
CA LYS A 297 10.07 21.26 11.20
C LYS A 297 10.55 22.58 10.61
#